data_AF-A0A2T7GCE7-F1
#
_entry.id   AF-A0A2T7GCE7-F1
#
_cell.length_a   1.000
_cell.length_b   1.000
_cell.length_c   1.000
_cell.angle_alpha   90.00
_cell.angle_beta   90.00
_cell.angle_gamma   90.00
#
_symmetry.space_group_name_H-M   'P 1'
#
loop_
_entity.id
_entity.type
_entity.pdbx_description
1 polymer ?
#
loop_
_entity_poly.entity_id
_entity_poly.type
_entity_poly.pdbx_seq_one_letter_code
_entity_poly.pdbx_strand_id
1 'polypeptide(L)'
;MGAGWGLSVPLAKIAVSTGHQPLGLIFWQLVVIVALLGTINALRGKTLKLGREYWRLYLMIALCGAVLPDIFFYLAAMRLPGGIMSIVLASVPIFSLPIALALGNERFAWRRLIGLSFGLLGIVLLIGPDASLPDRAMAAFVPIALLAPALYATEGNLVAKWGTQGLDPIQTILGASLLGMVITAPLAAASGQWVNPLSSFGAPELALAASAALHGIVYAVYVWLVGRAGSVFAAQSSYLVTGFGVLWSMLLLSERYALLVWLALAIMMVGTAMVQPRARNQPVAPHPAIGDHADGA
;
A
#
# COMPACT_ATOMS: atom_id res chain seq x y z
N MET A 1 -1.66 -5.18 -13.00
CA MET A 1 -1.71 -4.58 -11.64
C MET A 1 -1.45 -5.61 -10.55
N GLY A 2 -2.33 -6.61 -10.35
CA GLY A 2 -2.14 -7.62 -9.29
C GLY A 2 -0.77 -8.31 -9.31
N ALA A 3 -0.36 -8.81 -10.47
CA ALA A 3 0.98 -9.41 -10.63
C ALA A 3 2.13 -8.42 -10.36
N GLY A 4 1.93 -7.13 -10.67
CA GLY A 4 2.94 -6.09 -10.48
C GLY A 4 3.13 -5.73 -9.00
N TRP A 5 2.05 -5.40 -8.29
CA TRP A 5 2.14 -5.18 -6.83
C TRP A 5 2.51 -6.46 -6.08
N GLY A 6 2.10 -7.65 -6.53
CA GLY A 6 2.56 -8.90 -5.93
C GLY A 6 4.08 -9.06 -6.02
N LEU A 7 4.70 -8.62 -7.12
CA LEU A 7 6.14 -8.72 -7.34
C LEU A 7 6.96 -7.78 -6.43
N SER A 8 6.36 -6.71 -5.90
CA SER A 8 7.09 -5.77 -5.02
C SER A 8 7.51 -6.42 -3.70
N VAL A 9 6.80 -7.46 -3.24
CA VAL A 9 7.11 -8.15 -1.98
C VAL A 9 8.45 -8.89 -2.03
N PRO A 10 8.69 -9.82 -2.99
CA PRO A 10 9.99 -10.47 -3.09
C PRO A 10 11.11 -9.50 -3.50
N LEU A 11 10.82 -8.48 -4.32
CA LEU A 11 11.83 -7.46 -4.62
C LEU A 11 12.23 -6.66 -3.37
N ALA A 12 11.29 -6.35 -2.48
CA ALA A 12 11.60 -5.72 -1.21
C ALA A 12 12.46 -6.62 -0.30
N LYS A 13 12.22 -7.94 -0.30
CA LYS A 13 13.08 -8.91 0.41
C LYS A 13 14.52 -8.92 -0.12
N ILE A 14 14.68 -8.81 -1.43
CA ILE A 14 16.01 -8.69 -2.07
C ILE A 14 16.63 -7.32 -1.74
N ALA A 15 15.85 -6.23 -1.75
CA ALA A 15 16.36 -4.89 -1.43
C ALA A 15 16.88 -4.76 0.02
N VAL A 16 16.24 -5.43 0.99
CA VAL A 16 16.69 -5.43 2.40
C VAL A 16 17.83 -6.41 2.69
N SER A 17 18.24 -7.25 1.73
CA SER A 17 19.19 -8.34 2.00
C SER A 17 20.61 -7.87 2.34
N THR A 18 20.95 -6.62 2.01
CA THR A 18 22.23 -5.97 2.34
C THR A 18 22.30 -5.46 3.78
N GLY A 19 21.19 -5.51 4.53
CA GLY A 19 21.08 -4.92 5.87
C GLY A 19 20.78 -3.42 5.87
N HIS A 20 20.50 -2.83 4.70
CA HIS A 20 20.03 -1.45 4.60
C HIS A 20 18.75 -1.25 5.42
N GLN A 21 18.71 -0.13 6.14
CA GLN A 21 17.59 0.23 7.01
C GLN A 21 16.48 0.94 6.23
N PRO A 22 15.22 0.92 6.74
CA PRO A 22 14.05 1.38 6.01
C PRO A 22 14.16 2.80 5.44
N LEU A 23 14.64 3.79 6.20
CA LEU A 23 14.58 5.19 5.76
C LEU A 23 15.43 5.47 4.52
N GLY A 24 16.61 4.84 4.42
CA GLY A 24 17.47 4.94 3.24
C GLY A 24 16.81 4.31 2.01
N LEU A 25 16.22 3.12 2.16
CA LEU A 25 15.51 2.43 1.08
C LEU A 25 14.30 3.23 0.58
N ILE A 26 13.50 3.78 1.51
CA ILE A 26 12.32 4.59 1.20
C ILE A 26 12.73 5.86 0.44
N PHE A 27 13.78 6.56 0.88
CA PHE A 27 14.25 7.74 0.17
C PHE A 27 14.58 7.43 -1.30
N TRP A 28 15.36 6.37 -1.56
CA TRP A 28 15.72 6.00 -2.93
C TRP A 28 14.56 5.44 -3.75
N GLN A 29 13.64 4.71 -3.12
CA GLN A 29 12.38 4.31 -3.75
C GLN A 29 11.60 5.54 -4.23
N LEU A 30 11.48 6.58 -3.39
CA LEU A 30 10.79 7.80 -3.74
C LEU A 30 11.53 8.60 -4.82
N VAL A 31 12.87 8.63 -4.81
CA VAL A 31 13.68 9.22 -5.90
C VAL A 31 13.32 8.57 -7.24
N VAL A 32 13.26 7.24 -7.31
CA VAL A 32 12.90 6.52 -8.53
C VAL A 32 11.47 6.83 -8.97
N ILE A 33 10.51 6.85 -8.04
CA ILE A 33 9.12 7.20 -8.34
C ILE A 33 9.01 8.64 -8.85
N VAL A 34 9.68 9.60 -8.22
CA VAL A 34 9.69 11.01 -8.62
C VAL A 34 10.34 11.18 -9.99
N ALA A 35 11.46 10.51 -10.25
CA ALA A 35 12.10 10.55 -11.57
C ALA A 35 11.14 10.02 -12.65
N LEU A 36 10.56 8.84 -12.44
CA LEU A 36 9.67 8.20 -13.40
C LEU A 36 8.38 9.00 -13.65
N LEU A 37 7.63 9.28 -12.57
CA LEU A 37 6.35 9.99 -12.68
C LEU A 37 6.56 11.47 -13.02
N GLY A 38 7.66 12.07 -12.59
CA GLY A 38 8.07 13.43 -12.96
C GLY A 38 8.34 13.55 -14.45
N THR A 39 9.09 12.61 -15.04
CA THR A 39 9.28 12.55 -16.49
C THR A 39 7.95 12.37 -17.23
N ILE A 40 7.10 11.43 -16.80
CA ILE A 40 5.78 11.24 -17.44
C ILE A 40 4.93 12.50 -17.33
N ASN A 41 4.92 13.17 -16.18
CA ASN A 41 4.17 14.39 -15.95
C ASN A 41 4.69 15.56 -16.81
N ALA A 42 6.01 15.69 -16.94
CA ALA A 42 6.66 16.70 -17.79
C ALA A 42 6.36 16.46 -19.29
N LEU A 43 6.45 15.21 -19.76
CA LEU A 43 6.12 14.84 -21.14
C LEU A 43 4.64 15.07 -21.49
N ARG A 44 3.75 15.01 -20.49
CA ARG A 44 2.33 15.35 -20.64
C ARG A 44 2.06 16.87 -20.62
N GLY A 45 3.09 17.70 -20.45
CA GLY A 45 2.97 19.15 -20.35
C GLY A 45 2.21 19.62 -19.10
N LYS A 46 2.16 18.80 -18.05
CA LYS A 46 1.43 19.11 -16.80
C LYS A 46 2.37 19.60 -15.72
N THR A 47 1.91 20.51 -14.88
CA THR A 47 2.65 21.00 -13.71
C THR A 47 1.98 20.52 -12.42
N LEU A 48 2.73 20.47 -11.32
CA LEU A 48 2.14 20.24 -10.02
C LEU A 48 1.40 21.49 -9.56
N LYS A 49 0.21 21.31 -9.01
CA LYS A 49 -0.50 22.42 -8.38
C LYS A 49 0.05 22.65 -6.98
N LEU A 50 0.26 23.93 -6.66
CA LEU A 50 0.72 24.41 -5.37
C LEU A 50 -0.44 25.17 -4.71
N GLY A 51 -0.66 24.92 -3.43
CA GLY A 51 -1.79 25.48 -2.68
C GLY A 51 -1.99 24.71 -1.38
N ARG A 52 -2.67 25.32 -0.42
CA ARG A 52 -2.80 24.76 0.94
C ARG A 52 -3.55 23.43 0.92
N GLU A 53 -4.57 23.31 0.09
CA GLU A 53 -5.36 22.11 -0.14
C GLU A 53 -4.53 20.98 -0.77
N TYR A 54 -3.68 21.31 -1.75
CA TYR A 54 -2.79 20.34 -2.38
C TYR A 54 -1.68 19.87 -1.44
N TRP A 55 -1.08 20.78 -0.67
CA TRP A 55 -0.06 20.43 0.32
C TRP A 55 -0.61 19.49 1.40
N ARG A 56 -1.84 19.72 1.88
CA ARG A 56 -2.51 18.82 2.82
C ARG A 56 -2.74 17.44 2.22
N LEU A 57 -3.21 17.37 0.98
CA LEU A 57 -3.42 16.11 0.27
C LEU A 57 -2.10 15.36 0.08
N TYR A 58 -1.08 16.04 -0.45
CA TYR A 58 0.24 15.44 -0.66
C TYR A 58 0.84 14.94 0.66
N LEU A 59 0.74 15.71 1.75
CA LEU A 59 1.28 15.32 3.04
C LEU A 59 0.55 14.09 3.61
N MET A 60 -0.78 14.07 3.51
CA MET A 60 -1.59 12.93 3.94
C MET A 60 -1.19 11.65 3.18
N ILE A 61 -1.09 11.72 1.85
CA ILE A 61 -0.71 10.57 1.01
C ILE A 61 0.76 10.19 1.25
N ALA A 62 1.66 11.17 1.41
CA ALA A 62 3.07 10.90 1.70
C ALA A 62 3.21 10.13 3.01
N LEU A 63 2.51 10.54 4.06
CA LEU A 63 2.60 9.88 5.37
C LEU A 63 1.86 8.55 5.40
N CYS A 64 0.60 8.49 4.96
CA CYS A 64 -0.24 7.30 5.11
C CYS A 64 -0.13 6.30 3.96
N GLY A 65 0.32 6.74 2.79
CA GLY A 65 0.42 5.94 1.57
C GLY A 65 1.85 5.56 1.16
N ALA A 66 2.88 6.16 1.75
CA ALA A 66 4.28 5.87 1.43
C ALA A 66 5.17 5.77 2.68
N VAL A 67 5.51 6.87 3.32
CA VAL A 67 6.58 6.93 4.33
C VAL A 67 6.33 6.02 5.54
N LEU A 68 5.22 6.22 6.27
CA LEU A 68 4.93 5.39 7.45
C LEU A 68 4.63 3.93 7.10
N PRO A 69 3.75 3.60 6.12
CA PRO A 69 3.50 2.20 5.82
C PRO A 69 4.76 1.50 5.31
N ASP A 70 5.61 2.16 4.52
CA ASP A 70 6.84 1.56 4.01
C ASP A 70 7.86 1.31 5.13
N ILE A 71 7.93 2.17 6.16
CA ILE A 71 8.75 1.89 7.36
C ILE A 71 8.32 0.56 7.98
N PHE A 72 7.03 0.39 8.27
CA PHE A 72 6.53 -0.84 8.89
C PHE A 72 6.66 -2.05 7.96
N PHE A 73 6.45 -1.86 6.66
CA PHE A 73 6.62 -2.89 5.65
C PHE A 73 8.06 -3.37 5.56
N TYR A 74 9.06 -2.48 5.50
CA TYR A 74 10.47 -2.88 5.47
C TYR A 74 10.94 -3.49 6.80
N LEU A 75 10.48 -2.98 7.94
CA LEU A 75 10.77 -3.59 9.25
C LEU A 75 10.27 -5.03 9.32
N ALA A 76 9.07 -5.29 8.79
CA ALA A 76 8.50 -6.62 8.72
C ALA A 76 9.20 -7.49 7.65
N ALA A 77 9.53 -6.94 6.47
CA ALA A 77 10.20 -7.66 5.39
C ALA A 77 11.57 -8.22 5.81
N MET A 78 12.29 -7.53 6.70
CA MET A 78 13.56 -8.02 7.25
C MET A 78 13.40 -9.31 8.08
N ARG A 79 12.20 -9.61 8.57
CA ARG A 79 11.96 -10.71 9.54
C ARG A 79 10.97 -11.75 9.07
N LEU A 80 9.99 -11.36 8.25
CA LEU A 80 8.91 -12.23 7.78
C LEU A 80 9.22 -12.79 6.38
N PRO A 81 8.74 -14.01 6.07
CA PRO A 81 8.72 -14.52 4.70
C PRO A 81 7.84 -13.66 3.78
N GLY A 82 8.18 -13.58 2.50
CA GLY A 82 7.45 -12.79 1.49
C GLY A 82 5.99 -13.22 1.30
N GLY A 83 5.70 -14.51 1.38
CA GLY A 83 4.31 -14.99 1.31
C GLY A 83 3.47 -14.52 2.51
N ILE A 84 4.05 -14.54 3.71
CA ILE A 84 3.40 -14.04 4.93
C ILE A 84 3.14 -12.54 4.82
N MET A 85 4.12 -11.77 4.34
CA MET A 85 3.95 -10.33 4.04
C MET A 85 2.80 -10.07 3.06
N SER A 86 2.70 -10.87 1.99
CA SER A 86 1.64 -10.76 0.97
C SER A 86 0.25 -11.04 1.55
N ILE A 87 0.15 -12.02 2.44
CA ILE A 87 -1.10 -12.37 3.15
C ILE A 87 -1.48 -11.25 4.12
N VAL A 88 -0.53 -10.71 4.89
CA VAL A 88 -0.78 -9.58 5.80
C VAL A 88 -1.26 -8.35 5.04
N LEU A 89 -0.68 -8.04 3.88
CA LEU A 89 -1.16 -6.93 3.03
C LEU A 89 -2.60 -7.13 2.54
N ALA A 90 -3.07 -8.37 2.43
CA ALA A 90 -4.47 -8.66 2.10
C ALA A 90 -5.46 -8.15 3.17
N SER A 91 -4.99 -7.76 4.36
CA SER A 91 -5.82 -7.26 5.46
C SER A 91 -6.28 -5.80 5.30
N VAL A 92 -5.87 -5.07 4.26
CA VAL A 92 -6.33 -3.68 4.04
C VAL A 92 -7.86 -3.52 4.18
N PRO A 93 -8.71 -4.38 3.59
CA PRO A 93 -10.17 -4.27 3.74
C PRO A 93 -10.66 -4.42 5.20
N ILE A 94 -9.95 -5.21 6.03
CA ILE A 94 -10.28 -5.44 7.44
C ILE A 94 -10.17 -4.12 8.21
N PHE A 95 -9.13 -3.33 7.97
CA PHE A 95 -8.97 -2.00 8.57
C PHE A 95 -9.85 -0.95 7.89
N SER A 96 -10.08 -1.10 6.58
CA SER A 96 -10.84 -0.13 5.78
C SER A 96 -12.28 0.02 6.24
N LEU A 97 -12.97 -1.07 6.59
CA LEU A 97 -14.38 -1.00 6.99
C LEU A 97 -14.62 -0.18 8.28
N PRO A 98 -13.94 -0.46 9.42
CA PRO A 98 -14.09 0.37 10.62
C PRO A 98 -13.79 1.85 10.37
N ILE A 99 -12.75 2.14 9.59
CA ILE A 99 -12.37 3.52 9.23
C ILE A 99 -13.47 4.17 8.38
N ALA A 100 -13.99 3.46 7.38
CA ALA A 100 -15.06 3.93 6.53
C ALA A 100 -16.34 4.25 7.33
N LEU A 101 -16.69 3.40 8.31
CA LEU A 101 -17.82 3.62 9.22
C LEU A 101 -17.58 4.84 10.11
N ALA A 102 -16.40 4.97 10.71
CA ALA A 102 -16.04 6.11 11.56
C ALA A 102 -16.04 7.44 10.80
N LEU A 103 -15.66 7.42 9.52
CA LEU A 103 -15.66 8.60 8.66
C LEU A 103 -17.04 8.90 8.03
N GLY A 104 -18.01 7.99 8.14
CA GLY A 104 -19.33 8.13 7.51
C GLY A 104 -19.34 7.84 6.01
N ASN A 105 -18.28 7.25 5.47
CA ASN A 105 -18.18 6.85 4.06
C ASN A 105 -19.09 5.64 3.73
N GLU A 106 -19.45 4.86 4.75
CA GLU A 106 -20.10 3.56 4.61
C GLU A 106 -21.19 3.40 5.67
N ARG A 107 -22.21 2.57 5.38
CA ARG A 107 -23.24 2.17 6.35
C ARG A 107 -22.93 0.79 6.93
N PHE A 108 -23.30 0.59 8.19
CA PHE A 108 -23.11 -0.67 8.89
C PHE A 108 -23.89 -1.81 8.22
N ALA A 109 -23.26 -2.99 8.11
CA ALA A 109 -23.88 -4.19 7.58
C ALA A 109 -23.31 -5.45 8.26
N TRP A 110 -24.19 -6.28 8.81
CA TRP A 110 -23.81 -7.50 9.54
C TRP A 110 -22.93 -8.46 8.74
N ARG A 111 -23.20 -8.62 7.43
CA ARG A 111 -22.36 -9.46 6.55
C ARG A 111 -20.90 -9.04 6.55
N ARG A 112 -20.63 -7.73 6.61
CA ARG A 112 -19.27 -7.20 6.60
C ARG A 112 -18.58 -7.37 7.93
N LEU A 113 -19.32 -7.34 9.04
CA LEU A 113 -18.78 -7.68 10.36
C LEU A 113 -18.38 -9.16 10.42
N ILE A 114 -19.18 -10.06 9.85
CA ILE A 114 -18.80 -11.47 9.73
C ILE A 114 -17.53 -11.61 8.88
N GLY A 115 -17.46 -10.92 7.74
CA GLY A 115 -16.25 -10.89 6.92
C GLY A 115 -15.01 -10.38 7.66
N LEU A 116 -15.18 -9.35 8.50
CA LEU A 116 -14.13 -8.85 9.40
C LEU A 116 -13.65 -9.94 10.35
N SER A 117 -14.57 -10.68 10.97
CA SER A 117 -14.24 -11.82 11.85
C SER A 117 -13.45 -12.91 11.14
N PHE A 118 -13.82 -13.27 9.90
CA PHE A 118 -13.04 -14.22 9.08
C PHE A 118 -11.65 -13.67 8.77
N GLY A 119 -11.53 -12.39 8.43
CA GLY A 119 -10.24 -11.75 8.20
C GLY A 119 -9.33 -11.80 9.43
N LEU A 120 -9.86 -11.47 10.62
CA LEU A 120 -9.15 -11.55 11.88
C LEU A 120 -8.76 -12.99 12.24
N LEU A 121 -9.66 -13.95 12.01
CA LEU A 121 -9.37 -15.37 12.21
C LEU A 121 -8.20 -15.84 11.33
N GLY A 122 -8.16 -15.39 10.08
CA GLY A 122 -7.05 -15.68 9.18
C GLY A 122 -5.71 -15.15 9.70
N ILE A 123 -5.69 -13.94 10.26
CA ILE A 123 -4.49 -13.38 10.93
C ILE A 123 -4.09 -14.24 12.15
N VAL A 124 -5.05 -14.64 12.98
CA VAL A 124 -4.78 -15.51 14.15
C VAL A 124 -4.21 -16.86 13.71
N LEU A 125 -4.74 -17.46 12.64
CA LEU A 125 -4.21 -18.72 12.08
C LEU A 125 -2.82 -18.56 11.45
N LEU A 126 -2.49 -17.36 10.98
CA LEU A 126 -1.18 -17.05 10.41
C LEU A 126 -0.08 -17.02 11.48
N ILE A 127 -0.41 -16.58 12.71
CA ILE A 127 0.60 -16.34 13.76
C ILE A 127 0.50 -17.23 14.99
N GLY A 128 -0.68 -17.82 15.24
CA GLY A 128 -0.96 -18.59 16.44
C GLY A 128 -0.29 -19.97 16.45
N PRO A 129 -0.48 -20.78 15.40
CA PRO A 129 0.13 -22.10 15.32
C PRO A 129 1.64 -22.01 15.05
N ASP A 130 2.43 -22.79 15.81
CA ASP A 130 3.89 -22.88 15.61
C ASP A 130 4.27 -23.36 14.20
N ALA A 131 3.38 -24.10 13.53
CA ALA A 131 3.60 -24.61 12.18
C ALA A 131 3.39 -23.58 11.06
N SER A 132 2.81 -22.40 11.36
CA SER A 132 2.53 -21.38 10.33
C SER A 132 3.76 -20.52 9.99
N LEU A 133 4.69 -20.38 10.92
CA LEU A 133 5.91 -19.57 10.75
C LEU A 133 7.16 -20.46 10.90
N PRO A 134 8.25 -20.19 10.16
CA PRO A 134 9.51 -20.94 10.32
C PRO A 134 10.12 -20.83 11.72
N ASP A 135 9.94 -19.68 12.36
CA ASP A 135 10.38 -19.40 13.73
C ASP A 135 9.26 -18.65 14.47
N ARG A 136 8.92 -19.11 15.68
CA ARG A 136 7.89 -18.50 16.53
C ARG A 136 8.21 -17.04 16.88
N ALA A 137 9.48 -16.65 16.96
CA ALA A 137 9.88 -15.26 17.20
C ALA A 137 9.38 -14.31 16.11
N MET A 138 9.12 -14.81 14.89
CA MET A 138 8.59 -14.01 13.78
C MET A 138 7.17 -13.51 14.05
N ALA A 139 6.38 -14.20 14.89
CA ALA A 139 5.00 -13.82 15.20
C ALA A 139 4.91 -12.41 15.79
N ALA A 140 5.94 -11.97 16.52
CA ALA A 140 6.02 -10.62 17.09
C ALA A 140 6.09 -9.50 16.04
N PHE A 141 6.51 -9.81 14.80
CA PHE A 141 6.62 -8.84 13.72
C PHE A 141 5.34 -8.70 12.88
N VAL A 142 4.38 -9.62 13.02
CA VAL A 142 3.11 -9.53 12.28
C VAL A 142 2.25 -8.33 12.73
N PRO A 143 2.12 -8.00 14.03
CA PRO A 143 1.48 -6.75 14.44
C PRO A 143 2.11 -5.50 13.83
N ILE A 144 3.44 -5.48 13.69
CA ILE A 144 4.16 -4.39 13.00
C ILE A 144 3.77 -4.36 11.52
N ALA A 145 3.77 -5.53 10.87
CA ALA A 145 3.38 -5.67 9.47
C ALA A 145 1.92 -5.23 9.21
N LEU A 146 1.02 -5.36 10.19
CA LEU A 146 -0.38 -4.93 10.11
C LEU A 146 -0.57 -3.41 10.18
N LEU A 147 0.43 -2.64 10.63
CA LEU A 147 0.36 -1.18 10.63
C LEU A 147 0.36 -0.60 9.21
N ALA A 148 1.10 -1.21 8.28
CA ALA A 148 1.10 -0.80 6.87
C ALA A 148 -0.30 -0.89 6.21
N PRO A 149 -1.01 -2.04 6.22
CA PRO A 149 -2.35 -2.12 5.65
C PRO A 149 -3.38 -1.25 6.38
N ALA A 150 -3.21 -0.97 7.69
CA ALA A 150 -4.05 -0.01 8.40
C ALA A 150 -3.87 1.43 7.88
N LEU A 151 -2.62 1.82 7.58
CA LEU A 151 -2.31 3.12 6.99
C LEU A 151 -2.79 3.23 5.54
N TYR A 152 -2.61 2.20 4.71
CA TYR A 152 -3.18 2.15 3.36
C TYR A 152 -4.72 2.23 3.39
N ALA A 153 -5.36 1.55 4.35
CA ALA A 153 -6.81 1.64 4.54
C ALA A 153 -7.24 3.05 4.94
N THR A 154 -6.46 3.73 5.78
CA THR A 154 -6.70 5.12 6.20
C THR A 154 -6.59 6.06 5.00
N GLU A 155 -5.49 5.98 4.26
CA GLU A 155 -5.24 6.77 3.06
C GLU A 155 -6.38 6.63 2.04
N GLY A 156 -6.73 5.39 1.66
CA GLY A 156 -7.81 5.13 0.70
C GLY A 156 -9.17 5.68 1.15
N ASN A 157 -9.50 5.62 2.45
CA ASN A 157 -10.76 6.16 2.96
C ASN A 157 -10.79 7.70 3.02
N LEU A 158 -9.65 8.33 3.33
CA LEU A 158 -9.55 9.79 3.31
C LEU A 158 -9.60 10.33 1.87
N VAL A 159 -8.95 9.65 0.93
CA VAL A 159 -9.07 9.95 -0.52
C VAL A 159 -10.51 9.74 -1.00
N ALA A 160 -11.18 8.67 -0.58
CA ALA A 160 -12.59 8.44 -0.94
C ALA A 160 -13.52 9.53 -0.39
N LYS A 161 -13.23 10.08 0.80
CA LYS A 161 -14.05 11.12 1.44
C LYS A 161 -13.83 12.51 0.86
N TRP A 162 -12.57 12.87 0.60
CA TRP A 162 -12.17 14.23 0.25
C TRP A 162 -11.74 14.40 -1.21
N GLY A 163 -11.57 13.31 -1.94
CA GLY A 163 -11.11 13.31 -3.33
C GLY A 163 -9.65 13.75 -3.49
N THR A 164 -9.20 13.87 -4.74
CA THR A 164 -7.83 14.26 -5.10
C THR A 164 -7.67 15.74 -5.44
N GLN A 165 -8.63 16.60 -5.05
CA GLN A 165 -8.63 18.03 -5.35
C GLN A 165 -8.51 18.35 -6.86
N GLY A 166 -9.08 17.50 -7.70
CA GLY A 166 -9.02 17.64 -9.16
C GLY A 166 -7.62 17.39 -9.76
N LEU A 167 -6.68 16.84 -8.99
CA LEU A 167 -5.42 16.31 -9.50
C LEU A 167 -5.64 14.96 -10.17
N ASP A 168 -4.92 14.73 -11.26
CA ASP A 168 -4.87 13.39 -11.85
C ASP A 168 -3.93 12.46 -11.06
N PRO A 169 -4.10 11.13 -11.19
CA PRO A 169 -3.35 10.13 -10.42
C PRO A 169 -1.83 10.35 -10.37
N ILE A 170 -1.24 10.75 -11.51
CA ILE A 170 0.21 10.94 -11.60
C ILE A 170 0.63 12.18 -10.81
N GLN A 171 -0.11 13.27 -10.90
CA GLN A 171 0.17 14.50 -10.12
C GLN A 171 0.03 14.24 -8.62
N THR A 172 -0.99 13.50 -8.20
CA THR A 172 -1.24 13.14 -6.81
C THR A 172 -0.06 12.37 -6.21
N ILE A 173 0.36 11.29 -6.89
CA ILE A 173 1.45 10.42 -6.41
C ILE A 173 2.80 11.14 -6.51
N LEU A 174 3.05 11.90 -7.57
CA LEU A 174 4.28 12.67 -7.74
C LEU A 174 4.46 13.72 -6.63
N GLY A 175 3.42 14.51 -6.34
CA GLY A 175 3.46 15.53 -5.28
C GLY A 175 3.66 14.92 -3.89
N ALA A 176 2.97 13.81 -3.60
CA ALA A 176 3.17 13.06 -2.35
C ALA A 176 4.58 12.47 -2.25
N SER A 177 5.13 11.95 -3.36
CA SER A 177 6.47 11.34 -3.37
C SER A 177 7.57 12.39 -3.18
N LEU A 178 7.41 13.58 -3.76
CA LEU A 178 8.31 14.71 -3.53
C LEU A 178 8.33 15.15 -2.06
N LEU A 179 7.16 15.29 -1.44
CA LEU A 179 7.09 15.54 0.01
C LEU A 179 7.70 14.42 0.82
N GLY A 180 7.42 13.17 0.45
CA GLY A 180 8.01 12.00 1.07
C GLY A 180 9.54 12.09 1.07
N MET A 181 10.16 12.43 -0.07
CA MET A 181 11.62 12.63 -0.17
C MET A 181 12.12 13.70 0.79
N VAL A 182 11.43 14.85 0.86
CA VAL A 182 11.80 15.95 1.76
C VAL A 182 11.70 15.54 3.23
N ILE A 183 10.75 14.67 3.57
CA ILE A 183 10.60 14.12 4.94
C ILE A 183 11.67 13.07 5.21
N THR A 184 11.88 12.12 4.30
CA THR A 184 12.72 10.95 4.55
C THR A 184 14.21 11.25 4.44
N ALA A 185 14.63 12.20 3.60
CA ALA A 185 16.04 12.56 3.45
C ALA A 185 16.71 13.00 4.77
N PRO A 186 16.19 14.01 5.50
CA PRO A 186 16.79 14.42 6.77
C PRO A 186 16.66 13.33 7.84
N LEU A 187 15.57 12.55 7.84
CA LEU A 187 15.41 11.44 8.78
C LEU A 187 16.44 10.33 8.53
N ALA A 188 16.70 9.97 7.27
CA ALA A 188 17.71 8.98 6.91
C ALA A 188 19.11 9.46 7.29
N ALA A 189 19.44 10.73 7.05
CA ALA A 189 20.71 11.32 7.44
C ALA A 189 20.88 11.37 8.97
N ALA A 190 19.89 11.89 9.70
CA ALA A 190 19.95 12.04 11.15
C ALA A 190 19.97 10.71 11.92
N SER A 191 19.34 9.67 11.38
CA SER A 191 19.33 8.33 11.97
C SER A 191 20.51 7.44 11.55
N GLY A 192 21.42 7.95 10.70
CA GLY A 192 22.54 7.16 10.17
C GLY A 192 22.12 6.07 9.18
N GLN A 193 20.90 6.12 8.66
CA GLN A 193 20.34 5.16 7.69
C GLN A 193 20.57 5.59 6.24
N TRP A 194 21.34 6.65 6.00
CA TRP A 194 21.65 7.10 4.66
C TRP A 194 22.41 6.02 3.88
N VAL A 195 21.92 5.70 2.69
CA VAL A 195 22.55 4.71 1.79
C VAL A 195 23.07 5.44 0.56
N ASN A 196 24.30 5.14 0.14
CA ASN A 196 24.81 5.53 -1.16
C ASN A 196 24.67 4.34 -2.14
N PRO A 197 23.65 4.32 -3.02
CA PRO A 197 23.41 3.17 -3.90
C PRO A 197 24.50 3.04 -4.98
N LEU A 198 25.29 4.10 -5.22
CA LEU A 198 26.35 4.10 -6.23
C LEU A 198 27.66 3.47 -5.73
N SER A 199 27.84 3.31 -4.42
CA SER A 199 29.08 2.72 -3.89
C SER A 199 29.13 1.19 -4.04
N SER A 200 27.99 0.53 -4.21
CA SER A 200 27.90 -0.93 -4.39
C SER A 200 26.61 -1.30 -5.14
N PHE A 201 26.52 -0.92 -6.42
CA PHE A 201 25.32 -1.21 -7.21
C PHE A 201 25.24 -2.71 -7.58
N GLY A 202 24.29 -3.43 -7.01
CA GLY A 202 24.07 -4.85 -7.23
C GLY A 202 22.60 -5.23 -7.42
N ALA A 203 22.31 -6.52 -7.22
CA ALA A 203 20.95 -7.04 -7.28
C ALA A 203 19.96 -6.36 -6.30
N PRO A 204 20.34 -6.00 -5.06
CA PRO A 204 19.48 -5.29 -4.11
C PRO A 204 19.05 -3.90 -4.59
N GLU A 205 19.98 -3.11 -5.13
CA GLU A 205 19.71 -1.77 -5.66
C GLU A 205 18.85 -1.84 -6.92
N LEU A 206 19.11 -2.82 -7.80
CA LEU A 206 18.27 -3.08 -8.96
C LEU A 206 16.86 -3.53 -8.56
N ALA A 207 16.73 -4.38 -7.55
CA ALA A 207 15.45 -4.83 -7.02
C ALA A 207 14.65 -3.66 -6.41
N LEU A 208 15.32 -2.77 -5.67
CA LEU A 208 14.70 -1.54 -5.15
C LEU A 208 14.21 -0.66 -6.30
N ALA A 209 15.05 -0.39 -7.30
CA ALA A 209 14.68 0.44 -8.45
C ALA A 209 13.52 -0.16 -9.26
N ALA A 210 13.55 -1.46 -9.54
CA ALA A 210 12.48 -2.17 -10.23
C ALA A 210 11.18 -2.16 -9.43
N SER A 211 11.24 -2.43 -8.12
CA SER A 211 10.10 -2.40 -7.21
C SER A 211 9.48 -0.99 -7.16
N ALA A 212 10.31 0.05 -7.03
CA ALA A 212 9.88 1.43 -6.98
C ALA A 212 9.19 1.88 -8.27
N ALA A 213 9.80 1.58 -9.44
CA ALA A 213 9.22 1.90 -10.73
C ALA A 213 7.88 1.19 -10.95
N LEU A 214 7.82 -0.10 -10.61
CA LEU A 214 6.59 -0.89 -10.69
C LEU A 214 5.52 -0.37 -9.75
N HIS A 215 5.89 -0.03 -8.51
CA HIS A 215 4.99 0.55 -7.52
C HIS A 215 4.38 1.87 -8.02
N GLY A 216 5.21 2.80 -8.51
CA GLY A 216 4.74 4.09 -9.01
C GLY A 216 3.74 3.94 -10.17
N ILE A 217 4.03 3.06 -11.13
CA ILE A 217 3.14 2.78 -12.27
C ILE A 217 1.84 2.12 -11.80
N VAL A 218 1.94 1.03 -11.02
CA VAL A 218 0.76 0.28 -10.58
C VAL A 218 -0.12 1.14 -9.69
N TYR A 219 0.45 1.99 -8.84
CA TYR A 219 -0.32 2.89 -8.00
C TYR A 219 -1.07 3.94 -8.84
N ALA A 220 -0.44 4.52 -9.86
CA ALA A 220 -1.13 5.43 -10.77
C ALA A 220 -2.28 4.74 -11.52
N VAL A 221 -2.08 3.50 -11.98
CA VAL A 221 -3.14 2.70 -12.63
C VAL A 221 -4.24 2.34 -11.63
N TYR A 222 -3.91 2.07 -10.36
CA TYR A 222 -4.88 1.78 -9.31
C TYR A 222 -5.79 2.99 -9.05
N VAL A 223 -5.22 4.18 -8.84
CA VAL A 223 -6.02 5.40 -8.62
C VAL A 223 -6.86 5.73 -9.86
N TRP A 224 -6.31 5.54 -11.06
CA TRP A 224 -7.10 5.65 -12.30
C TRP A 224 -8.27 4.65 -12.35
N LEU A 225 -8.03 3.39 -11.97
CA LEU A 225 -9.05 2.35 -11.96
C LEU A 225 -10.15 2.65 -10.94
N VAL A 226 -9.78 3.14 -9.75
CA VAL A 226 -10.74 3.59 -8.73
C VAL A 226 -11.64 4.68 -9.30
N GLY A 227 -11.06 5.68 -9.98
CA GLY A 227 -11.82 6.77 -10.60
C GLY A 227 -12.74 6.34 -11.74
N ARG A 228 -12.39 5.28 -12.48
CA ARG A 228 -13.13 4.85 -13.70
C ARG A 228 -14.10 3.69 -13.49
N ALA A 229 -13.70 2.69 -12.71
CA ALA A 229 -14.47 1.46 -12.46
C ALA A 229 -15.05 1.39 -11.04
N GLY A 230 -14.71 2.36 -10.18
CA GLY A 230 -15.17 2.42 -8.80
C GLY A 230 -14.30 1.59 -7.84
N SER A 231 -14.41 1.93 -6.55
CA SER A 231 -13.63 1.32 -5.47
C SER A 231 -13.88 -0.19 -5.32
N VAL A 232 -15.10 -0.68 -5.59
CA VAL A 232 -15.45 -2.10 -5.48
C VAL A 232 -14.70 -2.95 -6.51
N PHE A 233 -14.66 -2.49 -7.77
CA PHE A 233 -13.91 -3.21 -8.82
C PHE A 233 -12.41 -3.13 -8.56
N ALA A 234 -11.90 -1.94 -8.20
CA ALA A 234 -10.49 -1.77 -7.87
C ALA A 234 -10.05 -2.64 -6.69
N ALA A 235 -10.91 -2.86 -5.70
CA ALA A 235 -10.61 -3.70 -4.55
C ALA A 235 -10.39 -5.18 -4.91
N GLN A 236 -10.90 -5.67 -6.05
CA GLN A 236 -10.60 -7.02 -6.54
C GLN A 236 -9.12 -7.21 -6.87
N SER A 237 -8.40 -6.12 -7.18
CA SER A 237 -6.96 -6.18 -7.44
C SER A 237 -6.17 -6.72 -6.24
N SER A 238 -6.64 -6.48 -5.01
CA SER A 238 -5.98 -6.96 -3.78
C SER A 238 -5.88 -8.49 -3.73
N TYR A 239 -6.89 -9.23 -4.20
CA TYR A 239 -6.85 -10.69 -4.28
C TYR A 239 -5.76 -11.19 -5.20
N LEU A 240 -5.63 -10.53 -6.35
CA LEU A 240 -4.58 -10.84 -7.31
C LEU A 240 -3.21 -10.47 -6.73
N VAL A 241 -3.08 -9.32 -6.04
CA VAL A 241 -1.83 -8.93 -5.37
C VAL A 241 -1.39 -10.00 -4.39
N THR A 242 -2.27 -10.49 -3.53
CA THR A 242 -1.91 -11.52 -2.54
C THR A 242 -1.55 -12.84 -3.21
N GLY A 243 -2.37 -13.32 -4.16
CA GLY A 243 -2.09 -14.57 -4.87
C GLY A 243 -0.77 -14.53 -5.63
N PHE A 244 -0.53 -13.45 -6.39
CA PHE A 244 0.74 -13.26 -7.08
C PHE A 244 1.90 -13.00 -6.12
N GLY A 245 1.70 -12.32 -4.99
CA GLY A 245 2.74 -12.08 -4.00
C GLY A 245 3.27 -13.36 -3.36
N VAL A 246 2.37 -14.28 -3.01
CA VAL A 246 2.73 -15.63 -2.54
C VAL A 246 3.42 -16.41 -3.67
N LEU A 247 2.87 -16.40 -4.89
CA LEU A 247 3.44 -17.10 -6.04
C LEU A 247 4.86 -16.61 -6.39
N TRP A 248 5.06 -15.29 -6.46
CA TRP A 248 6.37 -14.71 -6.76
C TRP A 248 7.37 -14.99 -5.65
N SER A 249 6.93 -15.02 -4.39
CA SER A 249 7.80 -15.37 -3.26
C SER A 249 8.23 -16.84 -3.32
N MET A 250 7.34 -17.76 -3.73
CA MET A 250 7.71 -19.16 -3.99
C MET A 250 8.70 -19.29 -5.15
N LEU A 251 8.47 -18.57 -6.25
CA LEU A 251 9.31 -18.67 -7.45
C LEU A 251 10.68 -17.99 -7.32
N LEU A 252 10.73 -16.79 -6.74
CA LEU A 252 11.94 -15.95 -6.70
C LEU A 252 12.76 -16.14 -5.42
N LEU A 253 12.09 -16.44 -4.30
CA LEU A 253 12.76 -16.63 -3.00
C LEU A 253 12.84 -18.11 -2.59
N SER A 254 12.33 -19.02 -3.42
CA SER A 254 12.26 -20.47 -3.12
C SER A 254 11.53 -20.78 -1.81
N GLU A 255 10.59 -19.92 -1.40
CA GLU A 255 9.83 -20.09 -0.16
C GLU A 255 8.85 -21.27 -0.27
N ARG A 256 8.68 -21.99 0.84
CA ARG A 256 7.69 -23.06 0.99
C ARG A 256 6.88 -22.80 2.26
N TYR A 257 5.57 -22.96 2.19
CA TYR A 257 4.66 -22.67 3.30
C TYR A 257 3.92 -23.91 3.76
N ALA A 258 3.64 -23.97 5.07
CA ALA A 258 2.82 -25.02 5.66
C ALA A 258 1.36 -24.93 5.20
N LEU A 259 0.63 -26.03 5.32
CA LEU A 259 -0.79 -26.11 4.94
C LEU A 259 -1.65 -25.07 5.70
N LEU A 260 -1.29 -24.74 6.93
CA LEU A 260 -1.99 -23.74 7.73
C LEU A 260 -1.90 -22.33 7.14
N VAL A 261 -0.81 -21.99 6.45
CA VAL A 261 -0.66 -20.69 5.76
C VAL A 261 -1.64 -20.61 4.60
N TRP A 262 -1.84 -21.71 3.87
CA TRP A 262 -2.85 -21.79 2.80
C TRP A 262 -4.28 -21.69 3.33
N LEU A 263 -4.55 -22.34 4.47
CA LEU A 263 -5.85 -22.22 5.15
C LEU A 263 -6.10 -20.78 5.63
N ALA A 264 -5.09 -20.15 6.25
CA ALA A 264 -5.15 -18.75 6.67
C ALA A 264 -5.43 -17.82 5.49
N LEU A 265 -4.69 -18.00 4.38
CA LEU A 265 -4.90 -17.27 3.14
C LEU A 265 -6.34 -17.43 2.64
N ALA A 266 -6.85 -18.67 2.52
CA ALA A 266 -8.21 -18.93 2.05
C ALA A 266 -9.26 -18.24 2.93
N ILE A 267 -9.12 -18.33 4.25
CA ILE A 267 -10.00 -17.68 5.22
C ILE A 267 -9.94 -16.15 5.10
N MET A 268 -8.75 -15.57 4.92
CA MET A 268 -8.60 -14.13 4.71
C MET A 268 -9.24 -13.66 3.41
N MET A 269 -9.08 -14.42 2.31
CA MET A 269 -9.70 -14.11 1.02
C MET A 269 -11.23 -14.12 1.12
N VAL A 270 -11.80 -15.09 1.83
CA VAL A 270 -13.25 -15.14 2.08
C VAL A 270 -13.71 -13.95 2.92
N GLY A 271 -13.02 -13.66 4.03
CA GLY A 271 -13.38 -12.55 4.92
C GLY A 271 -13.35 -11.20 4.22
N THR A 272 -12.26 -10.93 3.49
CA THR A 272 -12.09 -9.70 2.71
C THR A 272 -13.13 -9.56 1.60
N ALA A 273 -13.53 -10.65 0.92
CA ALA A 273 -14.64 -10.66 -0.05
C ALA A 273 -16.00 -10.32 0.57
N MET A 274 -16.25 -10.76 1.80
CA MET A 274 -17.49 -10.44 2.50
C MET A 274 -17.56 -8.98 2.98
N VAL A 275 -16.40 -8.39 3.31
CA VAL A 275 -16.28 -6.99 3.74
C VAL A 275 -16.52 -6.01 2.60
N GLN A 276 -16.13 -6.36 1.37
CA GLN A 276 -16.23 -5.46 0.23
C GLN A 276 -17.68 -4.98 -0.01
N PRO A 277 -17.88 -3.69 -0.35
CA PRO A 277 -19.19 -3.18 -0.65
C PRO A 277 -19.81 -3.86 -1.87
N ARG A 278 -21.11 -4.19 -1.79
CA ARG A 278 -21.85 -4.61 -3.00
C ARG A 278 -21.86 -3.42 -3.96
N ALA A 279 -21.53 -3.67 -5.22
CA ALA A 279 -21.59 -2.67 -6.27
C ALA A 279 -22.95 -1.94 -6.22
N ARG A 280 -22.91 -0.65 -5.88
CA ARG A 280 -24.08 0.21 -6.00
C ARG A 280 -24.05 0.67 -7.46
N ASN A 281 -24.99 0.17 -8.27
CA ASN A 281 -25.25 0.72 -9.60
C ASN A 281 -25.72 2.17 -9.44
N GLN A 282 -24.80 3.11 -9.24
CA GLN A 282 -25.09 4.53 -9.31
C GLN A 282 -24.19 5.15 -10.38
N PRO A 283 -24.78 5.83 -11.39
CA PRO A 283 -24.00 6.58 -12.36
C PRO A 283 -23.17 7.63 -11.63
N VAL A 284 -21.90 7.75 -12.02
CA VAL A 284 -20.93 8.68 -11.45
C VAL A 284 -21.44 10.10 -11.68
N ALA A 285 -22.03 10.71 -10.64
CA ALA A 285 -22.36 12.12 -10.65
C ALA A 285 -21.06 12.94 -10.46
N PRO A 286 -20.90 14.09 -11.13
CA PRO A 286 -19.77 14.99 -10.88
C PRO A 286 -19.75 15.40 -9.42
N HIS A 287 -18.60 15.22 -8.75
CA HIS A 287 -18.41 15.66 -7.37
C HIS A 287 -18.36 17.20 -7.33
N PRO A 288 -19.17 17.87 -6.49
CA PRO A 288 -18.99 19.30 -6.24
C PRO A 288 -17.65 19.53 -5.52
N ALA A 289 -16.95 20.58 -5.93
CA ALA A 289 -15.71 21.03 -5.29
C ALA A 289 -16.03 21.54 -3.87
N ILE A 290 -15.16 21.23 -2.90
CA ILE A 290 -15.29 21.76 -1.53
C ILE A 290 -14.93 23.25 -1.58
N GLY A 291 -15.95 24.11 -1.47
CA GLY A 291 -15.86 25.57 -1.62
C GLY A 291 -17.21 26.23 -1.88
N ASP A 292 -18.19 25.48 -2.43
CA ASP A 292 -19.58 25.93 -2.51
C ASP A 292 -20.28 25.80 -1.14
N HIS A 293 -19.81 26.58 -0.16
CA HIS A 293 -20.74 27.14 0.80
C HIS A 293 -21.28 28.41 0.16
N ALA A 294 -22.59 28.42 -0.03
CA ALA A 294 -23.33 29.48 -0.68
C ALA A 294 -22.99 30.86 -0.07
N ASP A 295 -22.19 31.63 -0.78
CA ASP A 295 -22.31 33.08 -0.79
C ASP A 295 -23.44 33.42 -1.77
N GLY A 296 -24.61 33.78 -1.25
CA GLY A 296 -25.63 34.49 -2.01
C GLY A 296 -27.04 33.89 -1.99
N ALA A 297 -27.78 34.15 -0.92
CA ALA A 297 -29.11 34.80 -0.93
C ALA A 297 -29.64 34.91 0.50
#